data_AF-A0A084JB80-F1
#
_entry.id   AF-A0A084JB80-F1
#
_cell.length_a   1.000
_cell.length_b   1.000
_cell.length_c   1.000
_cell.angle_alpha   90.00
_cell.angle_beta   90.00
_cell.angle_gamma   90.00
#
_symmetry.space_group_name_H-M   'P 1'
#
loop_
_entity.id
_entity.type
_entity.pdbx_description
1 polymer ?
#
loop_
_entity_poly.entity_id
_entity_poly.type
_entity_poly.pdbx_seq_one_letter_code
_entity_poly.pdbx_strand_id
1 'polypeptide(L)'
;MMITRNNLNEILFENQDARLLIERVVSHTQATLYYYHDNEITVEKALEIYNRAMRAEEDDASSGVSFLDFSREKNKLVYTGSTC
;
A
#
# COMPACT_ATOMS: atom_id res chain seq x y z
N MET A 1 0.07 -14.62 -17.20
CA MET A 1 0.49 -13.28 -17.67
C MET A 1 0.60 -12.33 -16.49
N MET A 2 1.66 -11.52 -16.39
CA MET A 2 1.73 -10.46 -15.37
C MET A 2 0.72 -9.36 -15.71
N ILE A 3 -0.10 -8.93 -14.74
CA ILE A 3 -1.04 -7.83 -14.92
C ILE A 3 -0.31 -6.51 -14.78
N THR A 4 -0.51 -5.63 -15.75
CA THR A 4 0.00 -4.26 -15.81
C THR A 4 -1.12 -3.33 -16.27
N ARG A 5 -0.96 -2.02 -16.07
CA ARG A 5 -1.95 -1.04 -16.53
C ARG A 5 -2.27 -1.14 -18.02
N ASN A 6 -1.30 -1.56 -18.81
CA ASN A 6 -1.41 -1.63 -20.27
C ASN A 6 -2.16 -2.86 -20.78
N ASN A 7 -2.22 -3.95 -19.98
CA ASN A 7 -2.83 -5.21 -20.39
C ASN A 7 -4.13 -5.55 -19.66
N LEU A 8 -4.70 -4.59 -18.91
CA LEU A 8 -6.01 -4.76 -18.27
C LEU A 8 -7.11 -5.11 -19.29
N ASN A 9 -7.01 -4.63 -20.53
CA ASN A 9 -8.00 -4.94 -21.57
C ASN A 9 -7.95 -6.41 -22.06
N GLU A 10 -6.87 -7.14 -21.77
CA GLU A 10 -6.69 -8.55 -22.15
C GLU A 10 -7.20 -9.52 -21.06
N ILE A 11 -7.72 -8.98 -19.95
CA ILE A 11 -8.17 -9.72 -18.78
C ILE A 11 -9.70 -9.72 -18.74
N LEU A 12 -10.28 -10.86 -18.36
CA LEU A 12 -11.72 -11.01 -18.17
C LEU A 12 -12.10 -10.50 -16.79
N PHE A 13 -13.00 -9.52 -16.75
CA PHE A 13 -13.56 -8.96 -15.53
C PHE A 13 -15.08 -9.15 -15.53
N GLU A 14 -15.63 -9.52 -14.37
CA GLU A 14 -17.08 -9.62 -14.17
C GLU A 14 -17.77 -8.27 -14.45
N ASN A 15 -17.15 -7.16 -14.04
CA ASN A 15 -17.67 -5.83 -14.28
C ASN A 15 -16.57 -4.75 -14.33
N GLN A 16 -17.01 -3.51 -14.59
CA GLN A 16 -16.13 -2.35 -14.65
C GLN A 16 -15.49 -2.00 -13.30
N ASP A 17 -16.18 -2.24 -12.18
CA ASP A 17 -15.66 -1.94 -10.85
C ASP A 17 -14.47 -2.85 -10.49
N ALA A 18 -14.54 -4.14 -10.82
CA ALA A 18 -13.44 -5.08 -10.66
C ALA A 18 -12.19 -4.62 -11.42
N ARG A 19 -12.38 -4.11 -12.65
CA ARG A 19 -11.29 -3.54 -13.45
C ARG A 19 -10.66 -2.32 -12.78
N LEU A 20 -11.47 -1.40 -12.27
CA LEU A 20 -11.00 -0.18 -11.60
C LEU A 20 -10.24 -0.50 -10.30
N LEU A 21 -10.69 -1.50 -9.54
CA LEU A 21 -10.00 -1.96 -8.33
C LEU A 21 -8.59 -2.47 -8.67
N ILE A 22 -8.47 -3.33 -9.68
CA ILE A 22 -7.17 -3.88 -10.11
C ILE A 22 -6.29 -2.80 -10.74
N GLU A 23 -6.85 -1.88 -11.53
CA GLU A 23 -6.11 -0.72 -12.04
C GLU A 23 -5.50 0.10 -10.90
N ARG A 24 -6.27 0.32 -9.84
CA ARG A 24 -5.82 1.07 -8.68
C ARG A 24 -4.66 0.38 -7.98
N VAL A 25 -4.73 -0.95 -7.81
CA VAL A 25 -3.63 -1.75 -7.26
C VAL A 25 -2.36 -1.59 -8.08
N VAL A 26 -2.39 -1.89 -9.38
CA VAL A 26 -1.17 -1.82 -10.21
C VAL A 26 -0.61 -0.41 -10.38
N SER A 27 -1.40 0.64 -10.10
CA SER A 27 -0.98 2.03 -10.24
C SER A 27 -0.49 2.65 -8.93
N HIS A 28 -0.96 2.18 -7.77
CA HIS A 28 -0.69 2.80 -6.47
C HIS A 28 0.08 1.91 -5.51
N THR A 29 0.25 0.63 -5.83
CA THR A 29 1.05 -0.28 -5.02
C THR A 29 2.13 -0.94 -5.87
N GLN A 30 3.17 -1.45 -5.22
CA GLN A 30 4.22 -2.22 -5.88
C GLN A 30 3.84 -3.70 -6.09
N ALA A 31 2.55 -4.04 -5.94
CA ALA A 31 2.08 -5.41 -6.03
C ALA A 31 2.19 -5.95 -7.46
N THR A 32 2.89 -7.08 -7.59
CA THR A 32 2.97 -7.82 -8.86
C THR A 32 1.86 -8.87 -8.91
N LEU A 33 0.84 -8.63 -9.74
CA LEU A 33 -0.27 -9.54 -9.92
C LEU A 33 -0.04 -10.46 -11.12
N TYR A 34 -0.32 -11.75 -10.97
CA TYR A 34 -0.24 -12.74 -12.04
C TYR A 34 -1.63 -13.26 -12.39
N TYR A 35 -2.03 -13.06 -13.63
CA TYR A 35 -3.27 -13.59 -14.20
C TYR A 35 -3.02 -14.95 -14.84
N TYR A 36 -3.76 -15.96 -14.41
CA TYR A 36 -3.87 -17.22 -15.11
C TYR A 36 -5.02 -17.11 -16.10
N HIS A 37 -4.72 -17.29 -17.40
CA HIS A 37 -5.73 -17.27 -18.46
C HIS A 37 -6.85 -18.28 -18.11
N ASP A 38 -8.08 -17.94 -18.51
CA ASP A 38 -9.36 -18.65 -18.26
C ASP A 38 -10.11 -18.35 -16.94
N ASN A 39 -9.57 -17.57 -16.00
CA ASN A 39 -10.32 -17.20 -14.79
C ASN A 39 -10.83 -15.76 -14.85
N GLU A 40 -12.15 -15.56 -14.89
CA GLU A 40 -12.73 -14.23 -14.72
C GLU A 40 -12.42 -13.65 -13.34
N ILE A 41 -12.00 -12.40 -13.29
CA ILE A 41 -11.81 -11.67 -12.04
C ILE A 41 -13.17 -11.10 -11.60
N THR A 42 -13.75 -11.73 -10.58
CA THR A 42 -14.95 -11.25 -9.91
C THR A 42 -14.67 -10.02 -9.04
N VAL A 43 -15.71 -9.25 -8.73
CA VAL A 43 -15.59 -8.07 -7.86
C VAL A 43 -15.04 -8.46 -6.49
N GLU A 44 -15.51 -9.58 -5.94
CA GLU A 44 -15.06 -10.07 -4.63
C GLU A 44 -13.55 -10.35 -4.62
N LYS A 45 -13.04 -11.01 -5.68
CA LYS A 45 -11.60 -11.26 -5.83
C LYS A 45 -10.80 -9.98 -6.03
N ALA A 46 -11.30 -9.05 -6.85
CA ALA A 46 -10.66 -7.76 -7.03
C ALA A 46 -10.58 -6.97 -5.72
N LEU A 47 -11.62 -7.02 -4.89
CA LEU A 47 -11.65 -6.36 -3.59
C LEU A 47 -10.69 -7.00 -2.57
N GLU A 48 -10.61 -8.33 -2.55
CA GLU A 48 -9.64 -9.06 -1.73
C GLU A 48 -8.20 -8.67 -2.09
N ILE A 49 -7.89 -8.64 -3.39
CA ILE A 49 -6.58 -8.21 -3.91
C ILE A 49 -6.30 -6.76 -3.53
N TYR A 50 -7.28 -5.87 -3.72
CA TYR A 50 -7.14 -4.45 -3.38
C TYR A 50 -6.83 -4.25 -1.91
N ASN A 51 -7.64 -4.82 -1.01
CA ASN A 51 -7.44 -4.69 0.42
C ASN A 51 -6.08 -5.26 0.85
N ARG A 52 -5.67 -6.40 0.30
CA ARG A 52 -4.38 -7.01 0.61
C ARG A 52 -3.20 -6.14 0.14
N ALA A 53 -3.27 -5.61 -1.08
CA ALA A 53 -2.21 -4.80 -1.64
C ALA A 53 -2.07 -3.45 -0.92
N MET A 54 -3.19 -2.80 -0.58
CA MET A 54 -3.19 -1.55 0.17
C MET A 54 -2.62 -1.74 1.57
N ARG A 55 -3.01 -2.81 2.28
CA ARG A 55 -2.47 -3.11 3.62
C ARG A 55 -0.97 -3.36 3.60
N ALA A 56 -0.47 -4.07 2.59
CA ALA A 56 0.97 -4.31 2.44
C ALA A 56 1.74 -2.99 2.21
N GLU A 57 1.21 -2.10 1.37
CA GLU A 57 1.82 -0.77 1.11
C GLU A 57 1.78 0.12 2.38
N GLU A 58 0.71 0.07 3.17
CA GLU A 58 0.60 0.80 4.45
C GLU A 58 1.55 0.26 5.53
N ASP A 59 1.75 -1.06 5.60
CA ASP A 59 2.69 -1.68 6.54
C ASP A 59 4.17 -1.35 6.18
N ASP A 60 4.51 -1.26 4.89
CA ASP A 60 5.82 -0.76 4.43
C ASP A 60 6.02 0.73 4.77
N ALA A 61 4.95 1.55 4.71
CA ALA A 61 5.02 2.96 5.10
C ALA A 61 5.13 3.17 6.62
N SER A 62 4.53 2.29 7.44
CA SER A 62 4.56 2.39 8.91
C SER A 62 5.81 1.79 9.56
N SER A 63 6.62 1.05 8.79
CA SER A 63 7.97 0.62 9.16
C SER A 63 9.06 1.63 8.73
N GLY A 64 8.66 2.88 8.45
CA GLY A 64 9.55 4.03 8.44
C GLY A 64 9.92 4.49 9.86
N VAL A 65 10.87 3.80 10.51
CA VAL A 65 11.66 4.44 11.57
C VAL A 65 12.34 5.67 10.97
N SER A 66 11.80 6.85 11.29
CA SER A 66 12.40 8.11 10.91
C SER A 66 13.72 8.27 11.65
N PHE A 67 14.85 8.15 10.93
CA PHE A 67 16.19 8.50 11.44
C PHE A 67 16.27 9.95 11.95
N LEU A 68 15.30 10.80 11.60
CA LEU A 68 15.24 12.21 12.01
C LEU A 68 14.60 12.44 13.39
N ASP A 69 14.07 11.41 14.07
CA ASP A 69 13.52 11.55 15.43
C ASP A 69 14.60 11.59 16.53
N PHE A 70 15.88 11.60 16.17
CA PHE A 70 16.99 11.76 17.13
C PHE A 70 17.47 13.21 17.32
N SER A 71 16.92 14.19 16.60
CA SER A 71 17.41 15.59 16.69
C SER A 71 16.60 16.52 17.59
N ARG A 72 15.58 16.03 18.32
CA ARG A 72 14.77 16.88 19.21
C ARG A 72 14.92 16.56 20.69
N GLU A 73 16.16 16.41 21.17
CA GLU A 73 16.38 16.36 22.62
C GLU A 73 17.66 17.08 23.04
N LYS A 74 17.73 18.41 22.82
CA LYS A 74 18.55 19.32 23.65
C LYS A 74 17.92 20.70 23.70
N ASN A 75 16.87 20.88 24.49
CA ASN A 75 16.57 22.19 25.08
C ASN A 75 15.71 22.09 26.33
N LYS A 76 16.31 22.53 27.44
CA LYS A 76 15.72 22.92 28.74
C LYS A 76 15.20 21.82 29.67
N LEU A 77 16.08 21.38 30.57
CA LEU A 77 15.70 21.25 31.98
C LEU A 77 16.62 22.16 32.81
N VAL A 78 16.13 23.38 33.06
CA VAL A 78 16.59 24.25 34.14
C VAL A 78 16.02 23.64 35.42
N TYR A 79 16.86 22.93 36.20
CA TYR A 79 16.51 22.61 37.58
C TYR A 79 17.00 23.76 38.47
N THR A 80 16.06 24.59 38.89
CA THR A 80 16.21 25.42 40.09
C THR A 80 16.08 24.52 41.31
N GLY A 81 17.06 24.57 42.22
CA GLY A 81 16.94 23.92 43.52
C GLY A 81 18.25 23.74 44.25
N SER A 82 18.82 24.82 44.81
CA SER A 82 19.71 24.76 45.98
C SER A 82 19.73 26.14 46.64
N THR A 83 18.90 26.31 47.65
CA THR A 83 19.07 27.37 48.65
C THR A 83 19.85 26.75 49.81
N CYS A 84 20.81 27.51 50.33
CA CYS A 84 21.73 27.19 51.42
C CYS A 84 21.01 26.79 52.72
#